data_AF-A0A2U8DYT8-F1
#
_entry.id   AF-A0A2U8DYT8-F1
#
_cell.length_a   1.000
_cell.length_b   1.000
_cell.length_c   1.000
_cell.angle_alpha   90.00
_cell.angle_beta   90.00
_cell.angle_gamma   90.00
#
_symmetry.space_group_name_H-M   'P 1'
#
loop_
_entity.id
_entity.type
_entity.pdbx_description
1 polymer ?
#
loop_
_entity_poly.entity_id
_entity_poly.type
_entity_poly.pdbx_seq_one_letter_code
_entity_poly.pdbx_strand_id
1 'polypeptide(L)'
;MKKRTIIFILFAVLASGLLLGCSILSPKIQQYSTNKEKCYINSDDVTQFIYKGKSYTVLEDTVIKENLGSWVGYIRKLVVIDKNGKVSIQHDTEKATFKMLSDIANKEPNAFAVIPFLNVYESKDSIEKGLIVDANGKYHKAVYTEAVKNSDNIFYYKQKQSVTSDGHFMVNPKNCTQLISMYKVYQITDKTVPDEQIGKYIDIIAKPIVFDKETKMEISQKDLGQINWSGKEANKQKRENWSYGEVHAIQNVDVSNSVAVEINSKYRIAICQ
;
A
#
# COMPACT_ATOMS: atom_id res chain seq x y z
N MET A 1 -34.42 11.46 -35.61
CA MET A 1 -32.97 11.70 -35.45
C MET A 1 -32.55 12.40 -34.14
N LYS A 2 -33.44 12.94 -33.30
CA LYS A 2 -33.05 13.68 -32.06
C LYS A 2 -32.84 12.82 -30.79
N LYS A 3 -33.35 11.59 -30.71
CA LYS A 3 -33.21 10.73 -29.50
C LYS A 3 -31.89 9.95 -29.40
N ARG A 4 -31.22 9.66 -30.53
CA ARG A 4 -29.93 8.94 -30.55
C ARG A 4 -28.73 9.83 -30.17
N THR A 5 -28.80 11.13 -30.47
CA THR A 5 -27.73 12.08 -30.12
C THR A 5 -27.68 12.39 -28.61
N ILE A 6 -28.82 12.36 -27.92
CA ILE A 6 -28.90 12.65 -26.47
C ILE A 6 -28.29 11.51 -25.63
N ILE A 7 -28.43 10.25 -26.07
CA ILE A 7 -27.86 9.09 -25.36
C ILE A 7 -26.33 9.04 -25.46
N PHE A 8 -25.76 9.45 -26.61
CA PHE A 8 -24.30 9.53 -26.77
C PHE A 8 -23.67 10.66 -25.95
N ILE A 9 -24.37 11.79 -25.76
CA ILE A 9 -23.89 12.89 -24.92
C ILE A 9 -23.94 12.52 -23.43
N LEU A 10 -24.97 11.79 -22.98
CA LEU A 10 -25.05 11.32 -21.59
C LEU A 10 -23.95 10.31 -21.24
N PHE A 11 -23.61 9.39 -22.15
CA PHE A 11 -22.51 8.43 -21.96
C PHE A 11 -21.12 9.09 -21.99
N ALA A 12 -20.93 10.17 -22.77
CA ALA A 12 -19.68 10.92 -22.79
C ALA A 12 -19.43 11.75 -21.51
N VAL A 13 -20.49 12.23 -20.86
CA VAL A 13 -20.40 12.96 -19.57
C VAL A 13 -20.18 12.00 -18.39
N LEU A 14 -20.73 10.78 -18.43
CA LEU A 14 -20.48 9.74 -17.42
C LEU A 14 -19.09 9.10 -17.55
N ALA A 15 -18.54 8.97 -18.76
CA ALA A 15 -17.19 8.43 -18.98
C ALA A 15 -16.06 9.42 -18.66
N SER A 16 -16.33 10.73 -18.64
CA SER A 16 -15.35 11.77 -18.29
C SER A 16 -15.29 12.07 -16.78
N GLY A 17 -16.29 11.63 -16.00
CA GLY A 17 -16.31 11.79 -14.54
C GLY A 17 -15.46 10.78 -13.76
N LEU A 18 -15.04 9.67 -14.38
CA LEU A 18 -14.36 8.56 -13.68
C LEU A 18 -12.82 8.60 -13.79
N LEU A 19 -12.24 9.49 -14.61
CA LEU A 19 -10.79 9.55 -14.84
C LEU A 19 -10.11 10.82 -14.30
N LEU A 20 -10.85 11.72 -13.64
CA LEU A 20 -10.29 12.95 -13.04
C LEU A 20 -10.17 12.91 -11.52
N GLY A 21 -10.47 11.76 -10.90
CA GLY A 21 -10.58 11.64 -9.44
C GLY A 21 -9.29 11.85 -8.63
N CYS A 22 -8.10 11.65 -9.21
CA CYS A 22 -6.84 11.81 -8.49
C CYS A 22 -6.10 13.13 -8.77
N SER A 23 -6.25 13.70 -9.98
CA SER A 23 -5.51 14.91 -10.39
C SER A 23 -5.98 16.19 -9.68
N ILE A 24 -7.20 16.19 -9.13
CA ILE A 24 -7.80 17.32 -8.42
C ILE A 24 -7.42 17.30 -6.92
N LEU A 25 -7.02 16.15 -6.38
CA LEU A 25 -6.68 15.99 -4.98
C LEU A 25 -5.29 16.53 -4.66
N SER A 26 -4.28 16.30 -5.50
CA SER A 26 -2.90 16.78 -5.26
C SER A 26 -2.83 18.30 -5.08
N PRO A 27 -3.46 19.13 -5.96
CA PRO A 27 -3.49 20.59 -5.78
C PRO A 27 -4.17 21.02 -4.48
N LYS A 28 -5.27 20.35 -4.08
CA LYS A 28 -5.98 20.63 -2.83
C LYS A 28 -5.14 20.25 -1.61
N ILE A 29 -4.53 19.07 -1.63
CA ILE A 29 -3.63 18.58 -0.58
C ILE A 29 -2.47 19.56 -0.37
N GLN A 30 -1.89 20.07 -1.46
CA GLN A 30 -0.85 21.09 -1.43
C GLN A 30 -1.39 22.40 -0.81
N GLN A 31 -2.56 22.88 -1.26
CA GLN A 31 -3.22 24.07 -0.72
C GLN A 31 -3.46 23.97 0.80
N TYR A 32 -3.99 22.85 1.30
CA TYR A 32 -4.23 22.63 2.73
C TYR A 32 -2.94 22.54 3.57
N SER A 33 -1.81 22.20 2.94
CA SER A 33 -0.51 22.07 3.60
C SER A 33 0.38 23.32 3.54
N THR A 34 -0.03 24.37 2.84
CA THR A 34 0.80 25.57 2.57
C THR A 34 1.30 26.25 3.85
N ASN A 35 0.52 26.20 4.94
CA ASN A 35 0.87 26.77 6.24
C ASN A 35 1.33 25.72 7.27
N LYS A 36 1.71 24.52 6.81
CA LYS A 36 2.16 23.40 7.65
C LYS A 36 3.64 23.18 7.43
N GLU A 37 4.35 22.82 8.49
CA GLU A 37 5.78 22.53 8.42
C GLU A 37 6.03 21.22 7.67
N LYS A 38 6.91 21.25 6.68
CA LYS A 38 7.42 20.02 6.08
C LYS A 38 8.47 19.40 7.01
N CYS A 39 8.19 18.19 7.46
CA CYS A 39 9.04 17.43 8.37
C CYS A 39 9.86 16.40 7.59
N TYR A 40 10.97 15.95 8.19
CA TYR A 40 11.91 15.02 7.54
C TYR A 40 12.22 13.85 8.47
N ILE A 41 12.11 12.62 7.96
CA ILE A 41 12.57 11.43 8.70
C ILE A 41 14.09 11.40 8.70
N ASN A 42 14.68 11.10 9.85
CA ASN A 42 16.12 10.90 9.97
C ASN A 42 16.51 9.63 9.19
N SER A 43 17.47 9.77 8.27
CA SER A 43 17.90 8.67 7.41
C SER A 43 18.65 7.56 8.15
N ASP A 44 19.29 7.88 9.28
CA ASP A 44 20.04 6.90 10.07
C ASP A 44 19.19 6.22 11.14
N ASP A 45 18.10 6.85 11.57
CA ASP A 45 17.18 6.33 12.59
C ASP A 45 15.73 6.68 12.27
N VAL A 46 14.97 5.70 11.77
CA VAL A 46 13.56 5.88 11.41
C VAL A 46 12.65 6.27 12.58
N THR A 47 13.10 6.08 13.82
CA THR A 47 12.34 6.49 15.01
C THR A 47 12.43 7.98 15.27
N GLN A 48 13.21 8.73 14.48
CA GLN A 48 13.39 10.16 14.64
C GLN A 48 12.93 10.94 13.41
N PHE A 49 12.37 12.12 13.66
CA PHE A 49 12.05 13.09 12.62
C PHE A 49 12.39 14.52 13.05
N ILE A 50 12.56 15.39 12.06
CA ILE A 50 12.90 16.80 12.25
C ILE A 50 11.67 17.65 11.99
N TYR A 51 11.29 18.48 12.96
CA TYR A 51 10.25 19.51 12.85
C TYR A 51 10.84 20.86 13.27
N LYS A 52 10.76 21.86 12.39
CA LYS A 52 11.33 23.20 12.60
C LYS A 52 12.79 23.19 13.07
N GLY A 53 13.60 22.32 12.46
CA GLY A 53 15.03 22.17 12.78
C GLY A 53 15.34 21.46 14.10
N LYS A 54 14.35 20.98 14.85
CA LYS A 54 14.55 20.19 16.07
C LYS A 54 14.25 18.72 15.84
N SER A 55 15.07 17.84 16.40
CA SER A 55 14.88 16.39 16.34
C SER A 55 13.88 15.93 17.41
N TYR A 56 12.94 15.10 17.00
CA TYR A 56 11.96 14.43 17.86
C TYR A 56 12.10 12.92 17.70
N THR A 57 12.00 12.21 18.81
CA THR A 57 11.94 10.74 18.86
C THR A 57 10.49 10.30 19.04
N VAL A 58 10.05 9.39 18.18
CA VAL A 58 8.72 8.78 18.21
C VAL A 58 8.70 7.69 19.28
N LEU A 59 7.65 7.71 20.09
CA LEU A 59 7.42 6.75 21.17
C LEU A 59 6.37 5.70 20.74
N GLU A 60 6.37 4.56 21.41
CA GLU A 60 5.37 3.51 21.20
C GLU A 60 3.98 3.93 21.71
N ASP A 61 3.93 4.87 22.67
CA ASP A 61 2.69 5.42 23.20
C ASP A 61 1.82 6.02 22.09
N THR A 62 0.56 5.59 22.03
CA THR A 62 -0.40 6.05 21.03
C THR A 62 -1.50 6.92 21.63
N VAL A 63 -2.06 7.77 20.79
CA VAL A 63 -3.14 8.69 21.12
C VAL A 63 -4.30 8.40 20.16
N ILE A 64 -5.54 8.46 20.67
CA ILE A 64 -6.73 8.34 19.81
C ILE A 64 -6.98 9.64 19.04
N LYS A 65 -7.63 9.53 17.87
CA LYS A 65 -7.83 10.65 16.94
C LYS A 65 -8.52 11.85 17.59
N GLU A 66 -9.44 11.60 18.52
CA GLU A 66 -10.23 12.60 19.24
C GLU A 66 -9.35 13.49 20.13
N ASN A 67 -8.17 13.01 20.52
CA ASN A 67 -7.23 13.70 21.39
C ASN A 67 -6.12 14.43 20.63
N LEU A 68 -6.16 14.46 19.29
CA LEU A 68 -5.22 15.22 18.47
C LEU A 68 -5.49 16.73 18.58
N GLY A 69 -4.43 17.51 18.79
CA GLY A 69 -4.47 18.96 18.72
C GLY A 69 -4.43 19.48 17.28
N SER A 70 -3.89 20.69 17.11
CA SER A 70 -3.78 21.32 15.81
C SER A 70 -2.89 20.49 14.88
N TRP A 71 -3.28 20.37 13.61
CA TRP A 71 -2.39 19.88 12.57
C TRP A 71 -1.31 20.95 12.31
N VAL A 72 -0.04 20.62 12.52
CA VAL A 72 1.08 21.59 12.46
C VAL A 72 2.15 21.27 11.44
N GLY A 73 2.23 20.01 10.98
CA GLY A 73 3.24 19.60 10.02
C GLY A 73 2.88 18.32 9.28
N TYR A 74 3.71 17.93 8.32
CA TYR A 74 3.54 16.70 7.56
C TYR A 74 4.88 16.13 7.11
N ILE A 75 4.94 14.80 7.03
CA ILE A 75 6.06 14.02 6.50
C ILE A 75 5.65 13.48 5.12
N ARG A 76 4.53 12.76 5.05
CA ARG A 76 3.95 12.15 3.83
C ARG A 76 4.94 11.31 3.03
N LYS A 77 5.61 10.39 3.74
CA LYS A 77 6.60 9.47 3.17
C LYS A 77 6.24 8.01 3.41
N LEU A 78 6.51 7.17 2.42
CA LEU A 78 6.74 5.74 2.60
C LEU A 78 8.23 5.55 2.80
N VAL A 79 8.62 4.98 3.94
CA VAL A 79 10.02 4.83 4.36
C VAL A 79 10.37 3.36 4.41
N VAL A 80 11.27 2.92 3.55
CA VAL A 80 11.80 1.55 3.51
C VAL A 80 13.01 1.48 4.44
N ILE A 81 13.03 0.46 5.31
CA ILE A 81 14.09 0.30 6.31
C ILE A 81 14.72 -1.09 6.28
N ASP A 82 15.96 -1.15 6.76
CA ASP A 82 16.63 -2.41 7.10
C ASP A 82 16.29 -2.90 8.52
N LYS A 83 16.85 -4.06 8.89
CA LYS A 83 16.64 -4.68 10.22
C LYS A 83 17.14 -3.84 11.42
N ASN A 84 17.97 -2.85 11.16
CA ASN A 84 18.54 -1.95 12.16
C ASN A 84 17.76 -0.62 12.25
N GLY A 85 16.72 -0.44 11.42
CA GLY A 85 15.94 0.80 11.38
C GLY A 85 16.58 1.90 10.54
N LYS A 86 17.65 1.60 9.79
CA LYS A 86 18.26 2.55 8.86
C LYS A 86 17.39 2.69 7.62
N VAL A 87 17.21 3.92 7.16
CA VAL A 87 16.39 4.21 5.98
C VAL A 87 17.19 3.94 4.70
N SER A 88 16.65 3.10 3.82
CA SER A 88 17.21 2.87 2.48
C SER A 88 16.54 3.75 1.43
N ILE A 89 15.21 3.89 1.50
CA ILE A 89 14.41 4.60 0.49
C ILE A 89 13.32 5.43 1.18
N GLN A 90 13.11 6.67 0.70
CA GLN A 90 11.96 7.50 1.06
C GLN A 90 11.20 7.95 -0.17
N HIS A 91 9.88 7.80 -0.14
CA HIS A 91 9.02 8.08 -1.28
C HIS A 91 7.79 8.91 -0.89
N ASP A 92 7.46 9.93 -1.68
CA ASP A 92 6.28 10.77 -1.42
C ASP A 92 5.00 9.93 -1.53
N THR A 93 4.16 9.94 -0.49
CA THR A 93 2.88 9.23 -0.50
C THR A 93 1.92 9.80 -1.54
N GLU A 94 2.01 11.09 -1.84
CA GLU A 94 1.19 11.77 -2.88
C GLU A 94 1.47 11.25 -4.29
N LYS A 95 2.65 10.67 -4.52
CA LYS A 95 3.06 10.07 -5.80
C LYS A 95 3.12 8.54 -5.73
N ALA A 96 2.78 7.96 -4.58
CA ALA A 96 2.80 6.53 -4.41
C ALA A 96 1.74 5.90 -5.31
N THR A 97 2.19 5.00 -6.18
CA THR A 97 1.32 4.18 -7.03
C THR A 97 1.55 2.71 -6.68
N PHE A 98 0.60 1.85 -7.01
CA PHE A 98 0.77 0.40 -6.81
C PHE A 98 1.97 -0.17 -7.57
N LYS A 99 2.29 0.39 -8.75
CA LYS A 99 3.51 0.07 -9.50
C LYS A 99 4.77 0.36 -8.67
N MET A 100 4.75 1.45 -7.91
CA MET A 100 5.86 1.88 -7.06
C MET A 100 6.08 0.93 -5.87
N LEU A 101 5.00 0.38 -5.30
CA LEU A 101 5.12 -0.66 -4.27
C LEU A 101 5.78 -1.93 -4.82
N SER A 102 5.40 -2.34 -6.05
CA SER A 102 6.06 -3.43 -6.77
C SER A 102 7.53 -3.11 -7.08
N ASP A 103 7.85 -1.87 -7.45
CA ASP A 103 9.25 -1.44 -7.66
C ASP A 103 10.09 -1.53 -6.39
N ILE A 104 9.54 -1.12 -5.23
CA ILE A 104 10.22 -1.22 -3.93
C ILE A 104 10.50 -2.68 -3.60
N ALA A 105 9.48 -3.55 -3.69
CA ALA A 105 9.63 -4.97 -3.37
C ALA A 105 10.70 -5.67 -4.23
N ASN A 106 10.83 -5.27 -5.50
CA ASN A 106 11.88 -5.80 -6.37
C ASN A 106 13.28 -5.23 -6.10
N LYS A 107 13.37 -3.94 -5.75
CA LYS A 107 14.66 -3.25 -5.53
C LYS A 107 15.26 -3.57 -4.16
N GLU A 108 14.40 -3.71 -3.16
CA GLU A 108 14.76 -3.96 -1.77
C GLU A 108 14.11 -5.28 -1.30
N PRO A 109 14.49 -6.43 -1.88
CA PRO A 109 13.90 -7.72 -1.50
C PRO A 109 14.21 -8.10 -0.04
N ASN A 110 15.24 -7.48 0.55
CA ASN A 110 15.63 -7.64 1.94
C ASN A 110 15.14 -6.49 2.83
N ALA A 111 14.21 -5.65 2.34
CA ALA A 111 13.57 -4.63 3.16
C ALA A 111 12.95 -5.30 4.38
N PHE A 112 13.27 -4.77 5.56
CA PHE A 112 12.73 -5.31 6.79
C PHE A 112 11.29 -4.86 7.00
N ALA A 113 11.02 -3.57 6.73
CA ALA A 113 9.67 -3.01 6.75
C ALA A 113 9.58 -1.80 5.82
N VAL A 114 8.35 -1.42 5.48
CA VAL A 114 8.05 -0.11 4.91
C VAL A 114 7.01 0.57 5.79
N ILE A 115 7.33 1.77 6.23
CA ILE A 115 6.58 2.49 7.25
C ILE A 115 6.01 3.77 6.63
N PRO A 116 4.68 3.94 6.60
CA PRO A 116 4.08 5.19 6.20
C PRO A 116 4.17 6.20 7.35
N PHE A 117 4.67 7.39 7.06
CA PHE A 117 4.61 8.56 7.94
C PHE A 117 3.82 9.67 7.26
N LEU A 118 2.78 10.16 7.91
CA LEU A 118 1.82 11.08 7.29
C LEU A 118 1.89 12.48 7.91
N ASN A 119 1.07 12.78 8.90
CA ASN A 119 0.89 14.12 9.45
C ASN A 119 1.46 14.24 10.87
N VAL A 120 1.72 15.49 11.29
CA VAL A 120 2.24 15.85 12.60
C VAL A 120 1.29 16.85 13.27
N TYR A 121 0.92 16.57 14.50
CA TYR A 121 -0.06 17.31 15.29
C TYR A 121 0.55 17.77 16.61
N GLU A 122 -0.05 18.79 17.20
CA GLU A 122 0.17 19.13 18.60
C GLU A 122 -0.58 18.16 19.52
N SER A 123 -0.10 18.00 20.75
CA SER A 123 -0.89 17.40 21.82
C SER A 123 -1.99 18.37 22.28
N LYS A 124 -3.19 17.86 22.58
CA LYS A 124 -4.20 18.65 23.31
C LYS A 124 -3.80 18.89 24.77
N ASP A 125 -2.95 18.03 25.32
CA ASP A 125 -2.43 18.19 26.67
C ASP A 125 -1.33 19.25 26.65
N SER A 126 -1.62 20.43 27.21
CA SER A 126 -0.72 21.58 27.24
C SER A 126 0.49 21.40 28.17
N ILE A 127 0.52 20.32 28.96
CA ILE A 127 1.62 20.00 29.87
C ILE A 127 2.71 19.19 29.13
N GLU A 128 2.32 18.35 28.17
CA GLU A 128 3.26 17.58 27.36
C GLU A 128 3.77 18.43 26.17
N LYS A 129 5.01 18.92 26.26
CA LYS A 129 5.71 19.67 25.18
C LYS A 129 6.14 18.76 24.01
N GLY A 130 5.29 17.81 23.64
CA GLY A 130 5.51 16.85 22.58
C GLY A 130 4.70 17.15 21.33
N LEU A 131 5.00 16.39 20.28
CA LEU A 131 4.19 16.29 19.06
C LEU A 131 3.51 14.93 19.02
N ILE A 132 2.55 14.80 18.13
CA ILE A 132 1.93 13.52 17.79
C ILE A 132 2.16 13.29 16.29
N VAL A 133 2.71 12.15 15.92
CA VAL A 133 2.98 11.79 14.52
C VAL A 133 2.09 10.63 14.09
N ASP A 134 1.48 10.76 12.93
CA ASP A 134 0.80 9.66 12.24
C ASP A 134 1.86 8.76 11.58
N ALA A 135 2.11 7.62 12.21
CA ALA A 135 3.12 6.65 11.81
C ALA A 135 2.49 5.25 11.80
N ASN A 136 2.63 4.56 10.68
CA ASN A 136 2.16 3.19 10.52
C ASN A 136 0.68 2.94 10.85
N GLY A 137 -0.18 3.93 10.56
CA GLY A 137 -1.64 3.84 10.78
C GLY A 137 -2.09 4.12 12.21
N LYS A 138 -1.20 4.54 13.10
CA LYS A 138 -1.50 4.97 14.47
C LYS A 138 -0.92 6.37 14.73
N TYR A 139 -1.49 7.07 15.71
CA TYR A 139 -0.97 8.36 16.15
C TYR A 139 -0.06 8.17 17.35
N HIS A 140 1.24 8.29 17.14
CA HIS A 140 2.27 8.07 18.15
C HIS A 140 2.71 9.38 18.79
N LYS A 141 2.94 9.37 20.11
CA LYS A 141 3.58 10.49 20.79
C LYS A 141 5.02 10.66 20.30
N ALA A 142 5.50 11.89 20.29
CA ALA A 142 6.87 12.21 19.97
C ALA A 142 7.39 13.31 20.89
N VAL A 143 8.59 13.12 21.41
CA VAL A 143 9.24 14.07 22.33
C VAL A 143 10.54 14.55 21.73
N TYR A 144 11.09 15.66 22.23
CA TYR A 144 12.43 16.08 21.83
C TYR A 144 13.43 14.95 22.06
N THR A 145 14.28 14.68 21.08
CA THR A 145 15.26 13.58 21.15
C THR A 145 16.21 13.74 22.35
N GLU A 146 16.57 14.98 22.70
CA GLU A 146 17.38 15.30 23.89
C GLU A 146 16.66 15.08 25.23
N ALA A 147 15.32 14.97 25.23
CA ALA A 147 14.50 14.81 26.42
C ALA A 147 14.03 13.36 26.65
N VAL A 148 14.43 12.43 25.78
CA VAL A 148 14.10 11.00 25.89
C VAL A 148 14.73 10.43 27.16
N LYS A 149 13.93 9.72 27.94
CA LYS A 149 14.35 9.05 29.17
C LYS A 149 14.57 7.57 28.89
N ASN A 150 15.42 6.92 29.69
CA ASN A 150 15.63 5.47 29.62
C ASN A 150 14.35 4.65 29.88
N SER A 151 13.35 5.24 30.55
CA SER A 151 12.05 4.62 30.79
C SER A 151 11.10 4.70 29.60
N ASP A 152 11.40 5.54 28.60
CA ASP A 152 10.52 5.77 27.48
C ASP A 152 10.62 4.61 26.49
N ASN A 153 9.45 4.13 26.04
CA ASN A 153 9.39 3.09 25.04
C ASN A 153 9.46 3.75 23.66
N ILE A 154 10.60 3.63 22.99
CA ILE A 154 10.80 4.15 21.64
C ILE A 154 9.96 3.32 20.65
N PHE A 155 9.41 3.99 19.64
CA PHE A 155 8.61 3.41 18.57
C PHE A 155 9.25 2.12 18.01
N TYR A 156 8.52 1.02 18.16
CA TYR A 156 8.99 -0.30 17.80
C TYR A 156 8.53 -0.68 16.39
N TYR A 157 9.36 -0.33 15.41
CA TYR A 157 9.15 -0.70 14.00
C TYR A 157 9.38 -2.20 13.69
N LYS A 158 9.87 -2.98 14.67
CA LYS A 158 10.20 -4.40 14.53
C LYS A 158 9.03 -5.36 14.70
N GLN A 159 7.81 -4.85 14.86
CA GLN A 159 6.63 -5.70 14.76
C GLN A 159 6.54 -6.27 13.35
N LYS A 160 6.74 -7.59 13.25
CA LYS A 160 6.22 -8.41 12.15
C LYS A 160 4.72 -8.09 12.09
N GLN A 161 4.28 -7.31 11.11
CA GLN A 161 2.86 -7.05 10.94
C GLN A 161 2.15 -8.41 10.85
N SER A 162 1.29 -8.71 11.83
CA SER A 162 0.08 -9.44 11.50
C SER A 162 -0.59 -8.59 10.43
N VAL A 163 -0.81 -9.14 9.25
CA VAL A 163 -1.75 -8.54 8.32
C VAL A 163 -3.05 -8.48 9.12
N THR A 164 -3.41 -7.30 9.62
CA THR A 164 -4.69 -7.11 10.28
C THR A 164 -5.76 -7.48 9.26
N SER A 165 -6.95 -7.87 9.72
CA SER A 165 -8.06 -8.29 8.86
C SER A 165 -8.62 -7.22 7.92
N ASP A 166 -7.88 -6.11 7.73
CA ASP A 166 -8.15 -4.99 6.84
C ASP A 166 -7.10 -4.89 5.70
N GLY A 167 -6.27 -5.93 5.53
CA GLY A 167 -5.22 -5.96 4.51
C GLY A 167 -5.79 -6.01 3.09
N HIS A 168 -5.61 -4.94 2.32
CA HIS A 168 -6.00 -4.92 0.91
C HIS A 168 -5.00 -5.73 0.06
N PHE A 169 -5.51 -6.62 -0.79
CA PHE A 169 -4.74 -7.41 -1.73
C PHE A 169 -5.00 -6.95 -3.16
N MET A 170 -3.95 -6.95 -3.97
CA MET A 170 -4.06 -6.68 -5.39
C MET A 170 -3.14 -7.59 -6.18
N VAL A 171 -3.44 -7.77 -7.46
CA VAL A 171 -2.54 -8.49 -8.37
C VAL A 171 -1.30 -7.65 -8.65
N ASN A 172 -0.12 -8.25 -8.61
CA ASN A 172 1.13 -7.57 -8.93
C ASN A 172 1.11 -7.14 -10.41
N PRO A 173 1.23 -5.84 -10.73
CA PRO A 173 1.15 -5.36 -12.11
C PRO A 173 2.32 -5.81 -12.99
N LYS A 174 3.40 -6.33 -12.40
CA LYS A 174 4.56 -6.88 -13.13
C LYS A 174 4.56 -8.40 -13.27
N ASN A 175 3.72 -9.09 -12.49
CA ASN A 175 3.62 -10.55 -12.52
C ASN A 175 2.24 -10.94 -12.00
N CYS A 176 1.31 -11.24 -12.89
CA CYS A 176 -0.06 -11.57 -12.53
C CYS A 176 -0.16 -12.82 -11.65
N THR A 177 0.84 -13.70 -11.64
CA THR A 177 0.84 -14.87 -10.74
C THR A 177 1.17 -14.54 -9.28
N GLN A 178 1.30 -13.24 -8.95
CA GLN A 178 1.61 -12.77 -7.62
C GLN A 178 0.55 -11.78 -7.12
N LEU A 179 0.38 -11.75 -5.80
CA LEU A 179 -0.35 -10.70 -5.11
C LEU A 179 0.62 -9.76 -4.41
N ILE A 180 0.18 -8.52 -4.22
CA ILE A 180 0.80 -7.55 -3.35
C ILE A 180 -0.22 -7.20 -2.27
N SER A 181 0.20 -7.29 -1.02
CA SER A 181 -0.52 -6.65 0.08
C SER A 181 0.47 -5.83 0.89
N MET A 182 0.15 -4.56 1.06
CA MET A 182 1.05 -3.53 1.57
C MET A 182 2.38 -3.50 0.79
N TYR A 183 3.41 -4.21 1.27
CA TYR A 183 4.77 -4.25 0.70
C TYR A 183 5.30 -5.67 0.50
N LYS A 184 4.47 -6.68 0.76
CA LYS A 184 4.83 -8.09 0.62
C LYS A 184 4.32 -8.64 -0.70
N VAL A 185 5.15 -9.46 -1.33
CA VAL A 185 4.80 -10.18 -2.55
C VAL A 185 4.42 -11.60 -2.16
N TYR A 186 3.23 -12.03 -2.53
CA TYR A 186 2.76 -13.40 -2.32
C TYR A 186 2.74 -14.11 -3.66
N GLN A 187 3.49 -15.21 -3.78
CA GLN A 187 3.48 -16.05 -4.97
C GLN A 187 2.29 -17.01 -4.91
N ILE A 188 1.37 -16.89 -5.87
CA ILE A 188 0.26 -17.83 -6.03
C ILE A 188 0.83 -19.13 -6.58
N THR A 189 0.49 -20.24 -5.92
CA THR A 189 0.95 -21.59 -6.28
C THR A 189 -0.17 -22.41 -6.91
N ASP A 190 0.15 -23.58 -7.45
CA ASP A 190 -0.84 -24.53 -7.94
C ASP A 190 -1.52 -25.35 -6.83
N LYS A 191 -1.08 -25.21 -5.58
CA LYS A 191 -1.67 -25.92 -4.45
C LYS A 191 -3.01 -25.30 -4.07
N THR A 192 -4.03 -26.14 -3.95
CA THR A 192 -5.36 -25.72 -3.51
C THR A 192 -5.48 -25.77 -1.99
N VAL A 193 -6.30 -24.88 -1.43
CA VAL A 193 -6.70 -24.90 -0.02
C VAL A 193 -8.04 -25.64 0.07
N PRO A 194 -8.14 -26.71 0.87
CA PRO A 194 -9.43 -27.36 1.15
C PRO A 194 -10.40 -26.41 1.83
N ASP A 195 -11.70 -26.53 1.54
CA ASP A 195 -12.73 -25.63 2.06
C ASP A 195 -12.74 -25.60 3.60
N GLU A 196 -12.47 -26.73 4.26
CA GLU A 196 -12.40 -26.80 5.71
C GLU A 196 -11.22 -26.03 6.33
N GLN A 197 -10.21 -25.67 5.54
CA GLN A 197 -9.03 -24.90 5.98
C GLN A 197 -9.15 -23.41 5.65
N ILE A 198 -10.19 -23.00 4.93
CA ILE A 198 -10.46 -21.60 4.65
C ILE A 198 -10.85 -20.91 5.96
N GLY A 199 -10.13 -19.86 6.28
CA GLY A 199 -10.32 -19.04 7.45
C GLY A 199 -11.18 -17.82 7.18
N LYS A 200 -10.99 -16.81 8.03
CA LYS A 200 -11.70 -15.53 7.95
C LYS A 200 -11.51 -14.88 6.58
N TYR A 201 -12.59 -14.33 6.03
CA TYR A 201 -12.55 -13.40 4.90
C TYR A 201 -11.63 -12.21 5.20
N ILE A 202 -10.80 -11.83 4.23
CA ILE A 202 -9.89 -10.69 4.33
C ILE A 202 -10.28 -9.62 3.31
N ASP A 203 -10.34 -9.97 2.02
CA ASP A 203 -10.53 -9.01 0.93
C ASP A 203 -11.09 -9.66 -0.34
N ILE A 204 -11.44 -8.85 -1.34
CA ILE A 204 -11.88 -9.30 -2.66
C ILE A 204 -11.18 -8.52 -3.78
N ILE A 205 -10.63 -9.25 -4.75
CA ILE A 205 -9.97 -8.65 -5.93
C ILE A 205 -10.97 -8.43 -7.06
N ALA A 206 -11.86 -9.40 -7.30
CA ALA A 206 -12.94 -9.38 -8.31
C ALA A 206 -12.52 -8.88 -9.70
N LYS A 207 -11.37 -9.34 -10.21
CA LYS A 207 -10.83 -8.91 -11.51
C LYS A 207 -10.43 -10.12 -12.36
N PRO A 208 -10.93 -10.27 -13.60
CA PRO A 208 -10.32 -11.18 -14.57
C PRO A 208 -9.11 -10.50 -15.23
N ILE A 209 -8.01 -11.24 -15.34
CA ILE A 209 -6.79 -10.77 -15.99
C ILE A 209 -6.31 -11.82 -16.99
N VAL A 210 -6.09 -11.37 -18.22
CA VAL A 210 -5.38 -12.15 -19.24
C VAL A 210 -3.94 -11.66 -19.29
N PHE A 211 -2.99 -12.59 -19.12
CA PHE A 211 -1.57 -12.28 -19.10
C PHE A 211 -0.78 -13.23 -19.98
N ASP A 212 0.44 -12.83 -20.34
CA ASP A 212 1.35 -13.69 -21.09
C ASP A 212 2.02 -14.71 -20.16
N LYS A 213 1.98 -15.99 -20.53
CA LYS A 213 2.43 -17.12 -19.72
C LYS A 213 3.92 -17.09 -19.43
N GLU A 214 4.73 -16.53 -20.31
CA GLU A 214 6.19 -16.50 -20.14
C GLU A 214 6.60 -15.29 -19.30
N THR A 215 6.14 -14.10 -19.68
CA THR A 215 6.50 -12.84 -19.00
C THR A 215 5.70 -12.57 -17.73
N LYS A 216 4.57 -13.26 -17.56
CA LYS A 216 3.57 -13.06 -16.50
C LYS A 216 2.92 -11.67 -16.47
N MET A 217 3.11 -10.84 -17.49
CA MET A 217 2.55 -9.48 -17.52
C MET A 217 1.13 -9.45 -18.12
N GLU A 218 0.28 -8.59 -17.56
CA GLU A 218 -1.09 -8.33 -18.06
C GLU A 218 -1.04 -7.86 -19.53
N ILE A 219 -1.87 -8.47 -20.36
CA ILE A 219 -2.03 -8.10 -21.77
C ILE A 219 -3.09 -7.01 -21.84
N SER A 220 -2.76 -5.89 -22.50
CA SER A 220 -3.68 -4.76 -22.60
C SER A 220 -4.94 -5.13 -23.38
N GLN A 221 -6.08 -4.50 -23.07
CA GLN A 221 -7.32 -4.73 -23.82
C GLN A 221 -7.18 -4.46 -25.33
N LYS A 222 -6.35 -3.49 -25.70
CA LYS A 222 -6.04 -3.19 -27.11
C LYS A 222 -5.37 -4.38 -27.80
N ASP A 223 -4.48 -5.09 -27.12
CA ASP A 223 -3.78 -6.25 -27.67
C ASP A 223 -4.63 -7.53 -27.61
N LEU A 224 -5.55 -7.62 -26.64
CA LEU A 224 -6.55 -8.69 -26.60
C LEU A 224 -7.53 -8.62 -27.77
N GLY A 225 -7.93 -7.41 -28.18
CA GLY A 225 -8.87 -7.18 -29.27
C GLY A 225 -8.27 -7.30 -30.68
N GLN A 226 -6.95 -7.44 -30.82
CA GLN A 226 -6.29 -7.56 -32.12
C GLN A 226 -6.40 -8.98 -32.68
N ILE A 227 -6.89 -9.10 -33.92
CA ILE A 227 -6.94 -10.35 -34.67
C ILE A 227 -5.66 -10.48 -35.49
N ASN A 228 -4.84 -11.50 -35.19
CA ASN A 228 -3.71 -11.84 -36.04
C ASN A 228 -4.17 -12.63 -37.28
N TRP A 229 -4.55 -11.90 -38.33
CA TRP A 229 -5.00 -12.47 -39.60
C TRP A 229 -3.98 -13.39 -40.29
N SER A 230 -2.68 -13.20 -40.02
CA SER A 230 -1.61 -13.96 -40.69
C SER A 230 -1.20 -15.24 -39.97
N GLY A 231 -1.56 -15.40 -38.70
CA GLY A 231 -1.14 -16.52 -37.84
C GLY A 231 0.37 -16.60 -37.54
N LYS A 232 1.22 -15.82 -38.21
CA LYS A 232 2.70 -15.88 -38.10
C LYS A 232 3.25 -15.55 -36.70
N GLU A 233 2.43 -14.96 -35.84
CA GLU A 233 2.81 -14.59 -34.48
C GLU A 233 2.08 -15.41 -33.40
N ALA A 234 1.32 -16.44 -33.78
CA ALA A 234 0.54 -17.25 -32.83
C ALA A 234 1.41 -17.90 -31.73
N ASN A 235 2.68 -18.18 -32.02
CA ASN A 235 3.62 -18.77 -31.07
C ASN A 235 4.35 -17.75 -30.18
N LYS A 236 4.20 -16.44 -30.41
CA LYS A 236 4.95 -15.39 -29.67
C LYS A 236 4.29 -14.99 -28.36
N GLN A 237 2.98 -15.17 -28.20
CA GLN A 237 2.24 -14.79 -27.00
C GLN A 237 1.36 -15.94 -26.54
N LYS A 238 1.75 -16.60 -25.44
CA LYS A 238 0.95 -17.66 -24.82
C LYS A 238 0.06 -17.02 -23.77
N ARG A 239 -1.26 -17.03 -23.97
CA ARG A 239 -2.19 -16.35 -23.06
C ARG A 239 -2.65 -17.29 -21.94
N GLU A 240 -2.66 -16.80 -20.72
CA GLU A 240 -3.37 -17.40 -19.60
C GLU A 240 -4.42 -16.42 -19.07
N ASN A 241 -5.54 -16.93 -18.56
CA ASN A 241 -6.64 -16.14 -18.03
C ASN A 241 -6.95 -16.59 -16.59
N TRP A 242 -6.79 -15.68 -15.64
CA TRP A 242 -7.12 -15.90 -14.23
C TRP A 242 -8.21 -14.93 -13.80
N SER A 243 -9.30 -15.47 -13.26
CA SER A 243 -10.32 -14.73 -12.54
C SER A 243 -9.98 -14.74 -11.06
N TYR A 244 -9.63 -13.58 -10.51
CA TYR A 244 -9.28 -13.40 -9.11
C TYR A 244 -10.56 -13.05 -8.33
N GLY A 245 -10.85 -13.82 -7.31
CA GLY A 245 -12.01 -13.65 -6.44
C GLY A 245 -11.62 -13.20 -5.03
N GLU A 246 -12.13 -13.93 -4.05
CA GLU A 246 -11.96 -13.64 -2.62
C GLU A 246 -10.58 -14.05 -2.08
N VAL A 247 -10.12 -13.35 -1.05
CA VAL A 247 -8.90 -13.63 -0.29
C VAL A 247 -9.26 -13.90 1.16
N HIS A 248 -8.79 -15.04 1.67
CA HIS A 248 -9.06 -15.54 3.01
C HIS A 248 -7.77 -15.87 3.75
N ALA A 249 -7.85 -15.82 5.08
CA ALA A 249 -6.84 -16.44 5.93
C ALA A 249 -6.86 -17.96 5.72
N ILE A 250 -5.75 -18.65 6.01
CA ILE A 250 -5.70 -20.10 6.13
C ILE A 250 -5.70 -20.44 7.62
N GLN A 251 -6.51 -21.40 8.05
CA GLN A 251 -6.58 -21.79 9.46
C GLN A 251 -5.21 -22.16 10.02
N ASN A 252 -4.90 -21.67 11.22
CA ASN A 252 -3.62 -21.88 11.92
C ASN A 252 -2.37 -21.42 11.14
N VAL A 253 -2.53 -20.58 10.12
CA VAL A 253 -1.42 -19.97 9.37
C VAL A 253 -1.50 -18.46 9.50
N ASP A 254 -0.37 -17.84 9.83
CA ASP A 254 -0.26 -16.39 9.88
C ASP A 254 -0.42 -15.81 8.46
N VAL A 255 -1.33 -14.84 8.32
CA VAL A 255 -1.63 -14.15 7.05
C VAL A 255 -0.38 -13.49 6.45
N SER A 256 0.59 -13.12 7.30
CA SER A 256 1.87 -12.55 6.89
C SER A 256 2.82 -13.57 6.22
N ASN A 257 2.52 -14.87 6.34
CA ASN A 257 3.22 -15.97 5.69
C ASN A 257 2.47 -16.50 4.47
N SER A 258 1.15 -16.72 4.57
CA SER A 258 0.35 -17.24 3.46
C SER A 258 -1.13 -16.91 3.57
N VAL A 259 -1.78 -16.82 2.42
CA VAL A 259 -3.23 -16.60 2.28
C VAL A 259 -3.85 -17.53 1.25
N ALA A 260 -5.15 -17.75 1.36
CA ALA A 260 -5.94 -18.41 0.33
C ALA A 260 -6.49 -17.35 -0.62
N VAL A 261 -6.31 -17.52 -1.93
CA VAL A 261 -6.92 -16.65 -2.96
C VAL A 261 -7.70 -17.49 -3.94
N GLU A 262 -8.92 -17.08 -4.24
CA GLU A 262 -9.75 -17.72 -5.25
C GLU A 262 -9.23 -17.37 -6.65
N ILE A 263 -8.82 -18.39 -7.41
CA ILE A 263 -8.41 -18.28 -8.81
C ILE A 263 -9.23 -19.28 -9.63
N ASN A 264 -10.03 -18.77 -10.57
CA ASN A 264 -10.89 -19.59 -11.43
C ASN A 264 -11.78 -20.55 -10.61
N SER A 265 -12.44 -20.03 -9.58
CA SER A 265 -13.36 -20.76 -8.69
C SER A 265 -12.70 -21.85 -7.83
N LYS A 266 -11.39 -21.76 -7.58
CA LYS A 266 -10.66 -22.62 -6.65
C LYS A 266 -9.76 -21.79 -5.75
N TYR A 267 -9.80 -22.03 -4.46
CA TYR A 267 -8.87 -21.42 -3.51
C TYR A 267 -7.48 -22.01 -3.66
N ARG A 268 -6.50 -21.16 -3.96
CA ARG A 268 -5.07 -21.49 -4.10
C ARG A 268 -4.26 -20.86 -2.98
N ILE A 269 -3.17 -21.50 -2.60
CA ILE A 269 -2.23 -20.96 -1.61
C ILE A 269 -1.35 -19.91 -2.28
N ALA A 270 -1.33 -18.71 -1.71
CA ALA A 270 -0.36 -17.67 -2.02
C ALA A 270 0.64 -17.51 -0.86
N ILE A 271 1.93 -17.70 -1.13
CA ILE A 271 3.00 -17.74 -0.12
C ILE A 271 3.82 -16.45 -0.19
N CYS A 272 3.95 -15.75 0.94
CA CYS A 272 4.83 -14.58 1.04
C CYS A 272 6.27 -14.97 0.68
N GLN A 273 6.88 -14.20 -0.21
CA GLN A 273 8.30 -14.30 -0.56
C GLN A 273 9.16 -13.53 0.46
#